data_AF-A0A2D1SSG6-F1
#
_entry.id   AF-A0A2D1SSG6-F1
#
_cell.length_a   1.000
_cell.length_b   1.000
_cell.length_c   1.000
_cell.angle_alpha   90.00
_cell.angle_beta   90.00
_cell.angle_gamma   90.00
#
_symmetry.space_group_name_H-M   'P 1'
#
loop_
_entity.id
_entity.type
_entity.pdbx_description
1 polymer ?
#
loop_
_entity_poly.entity_id
_entity_poly.type
_entity_poly.pdbx_seq_one_letter_code
_entity_poly.pdbx_strand_id
1 'polypeptide(L)'
;MFKFAVILVHGLIFILATLIGLGGVFNPSSPDPSRTYEVWFTAISIFNFLVVVSVFVQLKIKKVWVFLITVLGLLVLFYFLPHIVLYIEGIS
;
A
#
# COMPACT_ATOMS: atom_id res chain seq x y z
N MET A 1 -8.04 -0.69 23.68
CA MET A 1 -8.62 0.01 22.52
C MET A 1 -7.57 0.36 21.48
N PHE A 2 -6.51 1.12 21.80
CA PHE A 2 -5.49 1.55 20.81
C PHE A 2 -4.84 0.40 20.02
N LYS A 3 -4.40 -0.68 20.68
CA LYS A 3 -3.80 -1.85 20.00
C LYS A 3 -4.73 -2.45 18.93
N PHE A 4 -6.00 -2.60 19.27
CA PHE A 4 -7.01 -3.16 18.37
C PHE A 4 -7.25 -2.23 17.17
N ALA A 5 -7.33 -0.92 17.40
CA ALA A 5 -7.47 0.07 16.33
C ALA A 5 -6.26 0.05 15.37
N VAL A 6 -5.03 -0.02 15.90
CA VAL A 6 -3.82 -0.13 15.07
C VAL A 6 -3.87 -1.38 14.21
N ILE A 7 -4.15 -2.55 14.80
CA ILE A 7 -4.20 -3.83 14.09
C ILE A 7 -5.30 -3.82 13.04
N LEU A 8 -6.51 -3.37 13.40
CA LEU A 8 -7.67 -3.35 12.51
C LEU A 8 -7.44 -2.42 11.32
N VAL A 9 -6.99 -1.19 11.55
CA VAL A 9 -6.79 -0.21 10.46
C VAL A 9 -5.69 -0.67 9.52
N HIS A 10 -4.54 -1.13 10.03
CA HIS A 10 -3.47 -1.62 9.16
C HIS A 10 -3.85 -2.92 8.46
N GLY A 11 -4.60 -3.80 9.12
CA GLY A 11 -5.13 -5.02 8.50
C GLY A 11 -6.05 -4.70 7.33
N LEU A 12 -6.95 -3.72 7.47
CA LEU A 12 -7.80 -3.25 6.38
C LEU A 12 -6.99 -2.64 5.22
N ILE A 13 -6.01 -1.80 5.53
CA ILE A 13 -5.12 -1.21 4.51
C ILE A 13 -4.37 -2.31 3.75
N PHE A 14 -3.83 -3.30 4.47
CA PHE A 14 -3.10 -4.42 3.88
C PHE A 14 -4.00 -5.26 2.96
N ILE A 15 -5.21 -5.61 3.41
CA ILE A 15 -6.16 -6.38 2.62
C ILE A 15 -6.56 -5.60 1.37
N LEU A 16 -6.89 -4.31 1.51
CA LEU A 16 -7.28 -3.45 0.39
C LEU A 16 -6.16 -3.33 -0.64
N ALA A 17 -4.93 -3.05 -0.20
CA ALA A 17 -3.77 -2.95 -1.07
C ALA A 17 -3.47 -4.28 -1.77
N THR A 18 -3.63 -5.40 -1.09
CA THR A 18 -3.47 -6.74 -1.68
C THR A 18 -4.52 -7.02 -2.74
N LEU A 19 -5.80 -6.72 -2.48
CA LEU A 19 -6.88 -6.91 -3.45
C LEU A 19 -6.70 -6.05 -4.70
N ILE A 20 -6.34 -4.77 -4.52
CA ILE A 20 -6.06 -3.86 -5.64
C ILE A 20 -4.80 -4.30 -6.39
N GLY A 21 -3.78 -4.72 -5.66
CA GLY A 21 -2.56 -5.30 -6.22
C GLY A 21 -2.87 -6.46 -7.14
N LEU A 22 -3.55 -7.48 -6.63
CA LEU A 22 -3.98 -8.65 -7.41
C LEU A 22 -4.91 -8.26 -8.58
N GLY A 23 -5.82 -7.31 -8.37
CA GLY A 23 -6.68 -6.78 -9.42
C GLY A 23 -5.90 -6.19 -10.59
N GLY A 24 -4.81 -5.47 -10.32
CA GLY A 24 -3.92 -4.95 -11.37
C GLY A 24 -3.14 -6.04 -12.11
N VAL A 25 -2.72 -7.09 -11.40
CA VAL A 25 -1.99 -8.24 -11.98
C VAL A 25 -2.86 -9.05 -12.94
N PHE A 26 -4.09 -9.33 -12.53
CA PHE A 26 -5.00 -10.20 -13.27
C PHE A 26 -5.98 -9.44 -14.15
N ASN A 27 -5.77 -8.13 -14.40
CA ASN A 27 -6.68 -7.33 -15.20
C ASN A 27 -6.65 -7.77 -16.67
N PRO A 28 -7.67 -8.50 -17.17
CA PRO A 28 -7.68 -8.97 -18.55
C PRO A 28 -8.03 -7.84 -19.53
N SER A 29 -8.44 -6.68 -19.02
CA SER A 29 -8.84 -5.49 -19.77
C SER A 29 -7.77 -4.40 -19.72
N SER A 30 -6.51 -4.73 -19.38
CA SER A 30 -5.40 -3.78 -19.40
C SER A 30 -5.31 -3.15 -20.81
N PRO A 31 -5.47 -1.82 -20.95
CA PRO A 31 -5.40 -1.16 -22.25
C PRO A 31 -3.98 -1.14 -22.83
N ASP A 32 -2.96 -1.47 -22.03
CA ASP A 32 -1.57 -1.49 -22.47
C ASP A 32 -0.92 -2.87 -22.22
N PRO A 33 -0.61 -3.63 -23.28
CA PRO A 33 0.08 -4.91 -23.18
C PRO A 33 1.58 -4.79 -22.86
N SER A 34 2.15 -3.57 -22.87
CA SER A 34 3.55 -3.33 -22.54
C SER A 34 3.81 -3.17 -21.03
N ARG A 35 2.75 -3.07 -20.22
CA ARG A 35 2.86 -2.98 -18.77
C ARG A 35 3.55 -4.19 -18.17
N THR A 36 4.56 -3.92 -17.36
CA THR A 36 5.31 -4.94 -16.65
C THR A 36 4.65 -5.23 -15.31
N TYR A 37 4.00 -6.39 -15.22
CA TYR A 37 3.46 -6.95 -13.97
C TYR A 37 4.45 -6.83 -12.80
N GLU A 38 5.74 -7.01 -13.07
CA GLU A 38 6.79 -7.04 -12.07
C GLU A 38 6.90 -5.74 -11.27
N VAL A 39 6.86 -4.58 -11.94
CA VAL A 39 7.01 -3.27 -11.27
C VAL A 39 5.83 -3.01 -10.34
N TRP A 40 4.60 -3.27 -10.82
CA TRP A 40 3.39 -3.14 -10.01
C TRP A 40 3.39 -4.09 -8.81
N PHE A 41 3.74 -5.37 -9.04
CA PHE A 41 3.80 -6.38 -7.98
C PHE A 41 4.86 -6.03 -6.93
N THR A 42 6.04 -5.59 -7.34
CA THR A 42 7.10 -5.13 -6.45
C THR A 42 6.68 -3.90 -5.65
N ALA A 43 6.05 -2.91 -6.28
CA ALA A 43 5.56 -1.71 -5.61
C ALA A 43 4.53 -2.03 -4.53
N ILE A 44 3.55 -2.90 -4.83
CA ILE A 44 2.54 -3.35 -3.86
C ILE A 44 3.18 -4.17 -2.73
N SER A 45 4.13 -5.05 -3.05
CA SER A 45 4.85 -5.84 -2.05
C SER A 45 5.62 -4.97 -1.05
N ILE A 46 6.32 -3.95 -1.55
CA ILE A 46 7.02 -2.96 -0.72
C ILE A 46 6.02 -2.17 0.14
N PHE A 47 4.91 -1.71 -0.44
CA PHE A 47 3.87 -1.00 0.30
C PHE A 47 3.32 -1.84 1.46
N ASN A 48 2.96 -3.10 1.19
CA ASN A 48 2.45 -4.02 2.20
C ASN A 48 3.47 -4.32 3.29
N PHE A 49 4.75 -4.45 2.93
CA PHE A 49 5.82 -4.57 3.92
C PHE A 49 5.89 -3.34 4.84
N LEU A 50 5.78 -2.12 4.28
CA LEU A 50 5.74 -0.88 5.07
C LEU A 50 4.54 -0.84 6.02
N VAL A 51 3.35 -1.28 5.57
CA VAL A 51 2.16 -1.39 6.41
C VAL A 51 2.41 -2.31 7.60
N VAL A 52 3.05 -3.47 7.37
CA VAL A 52 3.40 -4.43 8.42
C VAL A 52 4.40 -3.83 9.41
N VAL A 53 5.49 -3.21 8.92
CA VAL A 53 6.48 -2.52 9.77
C VAL A 53 5.82 -1.42 10.61
N SER A 54 4.91 -0.66 10.02
CA SER A 54 4.16 0.40 10.70
C SER A 54 3.38 -0.13 11.91
N VAL A 55 2.74 -1.31 11.80
CA VAL A 55 2.04 -1.93 12.95
C VAL A 55 3.00 -2.10 14.13
N PHE A 56 4.18 -2.68 13.91
CA PHE A 56 5.15 -2.91 14.97
C PHE A 56 5.63 -1.62 15.64
N VAL A 57 5.86 -0.57 14.83
CA VAL A 57 6.27 0.75 15.34
C VAL A 57 5.15 1.38 16.17
N GLN A 58 3.92 1.39 15.67
CA GLN A 58 2.78 2.02 16.34
C GLN A 58 2.42 1.33 17.65
N LEU A 59 2.51 0.00 17.70
CA LEU A 59 2.29 -0.76 18.93
C LEU A 59 3.34 -0.47 20.02
N LYS A 60 4.56 -0.07 19.64
CA LYS A 60 5.62 0.37 20.57
C LYS A 60 5.44 1.82 21.03
N ILE A 61 5.18 2.76 20.11
CA ILE A 61 5.09 4.20 20.41
C ILE A 61 3.83 4.54 21.21
N LYS A 62 2.68 3.91 20.88
CA LYS A 62 1.39 4.12 21.56
C LYS A 62 0.89 5.57 21.61
N LYS A 63 1.25 6.41 20.62
CA LYS A 63 0.78 7.79 20.50
C LYS A 63 -0.25 7.92 19.39
N VAL A 64 -1.44 8.43 19.72
CA VAL A 64 -2.56 8.56 18.77
C VAL A 64 -2.22 9.49 17.60
N TRP A 65 -1.59 10.63 17.85
CA TRP A 65 -1.20 11.57 16.79
C TRP A 65 -0.21 10.95 15.79
N VAL A 66 0.73 10.15 16.28
CA VAL A 66 1.69 9.43 15.41
C VAL A 66 0.97 8.38 14.58
N PHE A 67 -0.01 7.69 15.16
CA PHE A 67 -0.86 6.76 14.43
C PHE A 67 -1.64 7.45 13.30
N LEU A 68 -2.28 8.59 13.57
CA LEU A 68 -3.05 9.34 12.58
C LEU A 68 -2.17 9.81 11.41
N ILE A 69 -1.01 10.40 11.71
CA ILE A 69 -0.07 10.87 10.68
C ILE A 69 0.41 9.70 9.81
N THR A 70 0.73 8.56 10.42
CA THR A 70 1.18 7.38 9.67
C THR A 70 0.08 6.80 8.79
N VAL A 71 -1.17 6.70 9.28
CA VAL A 71 -2.30 6.24 8.45
C VAL A 71 -2.51 7.16 7.26
N LEU A 72 -2.51 8.48 7.47
CA LEU A 72 -2.61 9.46 6.38
C LEU A 72 -1.46 9.32 5.39
N GLY A 73 -0.22 9.18 5.88
CA GLY A 73 0.95 8.98 5.03
C GLY A 73 0.87 7.70 4.19
N LEU A 74 0.39 6.60 4.76
CA LEU A 74 0.17 5.34 4.03
C LEU A 74 -0.91 5.50 2.96
N LEU A 75 -2.01 6.19 3.25
CA LEU A 75 -3.07 6.42 2.26
C LEU A 75 -2.59 7.31 1.10
N VAL A 76 -1.83 8.36 1.41
CA VAL A 76 -1.22 9.24 0.40
C VAL A 76 -0.25 8.44 -0.47
N LEU A 77 0.66 7.66 0.14
CA LEU A 77 1.60 6.83 -0.60
C LEU A 77 0.87 5.81 -1.49
N PHE A 78 -0.21 5.20 -0.98
CA PHE A 78 -1.02 4.27 -1.75
C PHE A 78 -1.68 4.93 -2.97
N TYR A 79 -2.19 6.15 -2.82
CA TYR A 79 -2.77 6.92 -3.91
C TYR A 79 -1.74 7.26 -5.01
N PHE A 80 -0.52 7.62 -4.63
CA PHE A 80 0.55 7.94 -5.58
C PHE A 80 1.24 6.71 -6.20
N LEU A 81 1.02 5.51 -5.63
CA LEU A 81 1.70 4.29 -6.06
C LEU A 81 1.53 3.99 -7.56
N PRO A 82 0.34 4.10 -8.19
CA PRO A 82 0.18 3.88 -9.63
C PRO A 82 0.97 4.88 -10.47
N HIS A 83 1.07 6.15 -10.04
CA HIS A 83 1.84 7.17 -10.75
C HIS A 83 3.34 6.89 -10.70
N ILE A 84 3.84 6.41 -9.55
CA ILE A 84 5.24 6.01 -9.39
C ILE A 84 5.54 4.83 -10.32
N VAL A 85 4.66 3.84 -10.39
CA VAL A 85 4.82 2.68 -11.27
C VAL A 85 4.84 3.10 -12.74
N LEU A 86 3.88 3.93 -13.17
CA LEU A 86 3.86 4.46 -14.54
C LEU A 86 5.12 5.23 -14.93
N TYR A 87 5.64 6.04 -14.00
CA TYR A 87 6.90 6.77 -14.20
C TYR A 87 8.10 5.83 -14.36
N ILE A 88 8.19 4.78 -13.54
CA ILE A 88 9.26 3.77 -13.63
C ILE A 88 9.17 2.97 -14.94
N GLU A 89 7.96 2.65 -15.36
CA GLU A 89 7.71 1.96 -16.64
C GLU A 89 7.97 2.85 -17.87
N GLY A 90 8.12 4.17 -17.67
CA GLY A 90 8.37 5.12 -18.77
C GLY A 90 7.12 5.42 -19.62
N ILE A 91 5.92 5.18 -19.07
CA ILE A 91 4.62 5.32 -19.77
C ILE A 91 3.90 6.63 -19.33
N SER A 92 4.61 7.55 -18.67
CA SER A 92 4.07 8.81 -18.12
C SER A 92 4.22 10.01 -19.06
#